data_AF-A0A8T5GVX0-F1
#
_entry.id   AF-A0A8T5GVX0-F1
#
_cell.length_a   1.000
_cell.length_b   1.000
_cell.length_c   1.000
_cell.angle_alpha   90.00
_cell.angle_beta   90.00
_cell.angle_gamma   90.00
#
_symmetry.space_group_name_H-M   'P 1'
#
loop_
_entity.id
_entity.type
_entity.pdbx_description
1 polymer ?
#
loop_
_entity_poly.entity_id
_entity_poly.type
_entity_poly.pdbx_seq_one_letter_code
_entity_poly.pdbx_strand_id
1 'polypeptide(L)'
;MSNASVNRPKSVFAVVMLAVFILASGGMHLQFDNSEDGFFPDDENVRLLEDIEREYQASIDFVRIIDDIEAGSLQTNATWEYLAGIEARMIDDENFAPYHYPLFGTQANSGMAGYAYQWQLYQDPVSADWISSVENGINDVLTADDGNLTLALANLSAAAETIPAATAMTGTELLAWNAGTPADWLPRLDSGANLSPQLGAMLGMLDAATDNRSAPQIGQIMAVTGPMNGQLGLLSGLQSIDYRAAILGSLPVADRTTDPWNSSGPVLTTLVVSTEPGDYDLEILGDVQAMINNWSELMVLDLQSNGAEESLRSFSFSQFSEGANANLGKEIGTLTSAALLLLAVILWFNFRSVRDTMFVTSLTVLAIVATYGLSGWLQFFG
;
A
#
# COMPACT_ATOMS: atom_id res chain seq x y z
N MET A 1 -42.78 25.91 36.46
CA MET A 1 -42.34 25.30 37.75
C MET A 1 -43.43 24.36 38.24
N SER A 2 -43.13 23.08 38.49
CA SER A 2 -44.14 22.13 38.97
C SER A 2 -44.39 22.32 40.47
N ASN A 3 -45.62 22.07 40.94
CA ASN A 3 -45.99 22.14 42.36
C ASN A 3 -45.10 21.28 43.29
N ALA A 4 -44.45 20.24 42.74
CA ALA A 4 -43.51 19.42 43.48
C ALA A 4 -42.17 20.13 43.77
N SER A 5 -41.67 20.96 42.85
CA SER A 5 -40.41 21.71 43.02
C SER A 5 -40.46 22.75 44.14
N VAL A 6 -41.65 23.33 44.37
CA VAL A 6 -41.89 24.34 45.42
C VAL A 6 -42.09 23.69 46.79
N ASN A 7 -42.79 22.55 46.84
CA ASN A 7 -43.16 21.91 48.11
C ASN A 7 -42.09 20.99 48.71
N ARG A 8 -41.19 20.40 47.89
CA ARG A 8 -40.11 19.50 48.36
C ARG A 8 -38.79 19.71 47.60
N PRO A 9 -38.15 20.88 47.76
CA PRO A 9 -36.98 21.25 46.94
C PRO A 9 -35.80 20.29 47.09
N LYS A 10 -35.52 19.80 48.32
CA LYS A 10 -34.41 18.86 48.58
C LYS A 10 -34.63 17.49 47.92
N SER A 11 -35.86 16.99 47.95
CA SER A 11 -36.21 15.70 47.34
C SER A 11 -36.18 15.77 45.82
N VAL A 12 -36.69 16.87 45.23
CA VAL A 12 -36.66 17.07 43.78
C VAL A 12 -35.23 17.23 43.28
N PHE A 13 -34.38 17.97 43.99
CA PHE A 13 -32.96 18.09 43.65
C PHE A 13 -32.23 16.75 43.71
N ALA A 14 -32.49 15.91 44.73
CA ALA A 14 -31.90 14.59 44.83
C ALA A 14 -32.31 13.67 43.67
N VAL A 15 -33.58 13.74 43.23
CA VAL A 15 -34.07 12.97 42.08
C VAL A 15 -33.44 13.44 40.77
N VAL A 16 -33.30 14.76 40.57
CA VAL A 16 -32.63 15.30 39.38
C VAL A 16 -31.15 14.92 39.36
N MET A 17 -30.46 15.00 40.49
CA MET A 17 -29.06 14.56 40.58
C MET A 17 -28.91 13.06 40.32
N LEU A 18 -29.82 12.23 40.85
CA LEU A 18 -29.84 10.80 40.57
C LEU A 18 -30.03 10.53 39.05
N ALA A 19 -30.95 11.24 38.40
CA ALA A 19 -31.16 11.12 36.96
C ALA A 19 -29.91 11.53 36.17
N VAL A 20 -29.26 12.62 36.56
CA VAL A 20 -27.99 13.08 35.98
C VAL A 20 -26.89 12.02 36.11
N PHE A 21 -26.75 11.37 37.27
CA PHE A 21 -25.76 10.31 37.47
C PHE A 21 -26.05 9.05 36.64
N ILE A 22 -27.33 8.67 36.50
CA ILE A 22 -27.74 7.52 35.66
C ILE A 22 -27.51 7.82 34.17
N LEU A 23 -27.78 9.05 33.73
CA LEU A 23 -27.48 9.45 32.36
C LEU A 23 -25.97 9.51 32.13
N ALA A 24 -25.22 10.10 33.05
CA ALA A 24 -23.76 10.19 33.00
C ALA A 24 -23.07 8.82 32.91
N SER A 25 -23.61 7.77 33.53
CA SER A 25 -23.00 6.43 33.49
C SER A 25 -22.98 5.82 32.08
N GLY A 26 -23.83 6.30 31.16
CA GLY A 26 -23.80 5.89 29.76
C GLY A 26 -22.57 6.35 29.00
N GLY A 27 -21.75 7.24 29.58
CA GLY A 27 -20.49 7.66 28.97
C GLY A 27 -19.47 6.53 28.83
N MET A 28 -19.63 5.41 29.54
CA MET A 28 -18.80 4.21 29.33
C MET A 28 -19.14 3.45 28.05
N HIS A 29 -20.33 3.67 27.49
CA HIS A 29 -20.82 3.05 26.27
C HIS A 29 -20.64 3.95 25.04
N LEU A 30 -20.20 5.19 25.24
CA LEU A 30 -19.82 6.10 24.15
C LEU A 30 -18.60 5.51 23.45
N GLN A 31 -18.83 4.96 22.27
CA GLN A 31 -17.79 4.72 21.30
C GLN A 31 -17.88 5.89 20.33
N PHE A 32 -16.81 6.69 20.22
CA PHE A 32 -16.75 7.72 19.19
C PHE A 32 -16.61 7.02 17.84
N ASP A 33 -17.76 6.67 17.25
CA ASP A 33 -17.82 6.18 15.89
C ASP A 33 -17.78 7.39 14.97
N ASN A 34 -16.57 7.70 14.50
CA ASN A 34 -16.35 8.75 13.51
C ASN A 34 -16.30 8.18 12.08
N SER A 35 -16.67 6.91 11.88
CA SER A 35 -16.68 6.31 10.54
C SER A 35 -17.86 6.77 9.68
N GLU A 36 -18.90 7.41 10.26
CA GLU A 36 -20.07 7.82 9.46
C GLU A 36 -20.64 9.23 9.70
N ASP A 37 -20.39 9.96 10.80
CA ASP A 37 -20.88 11.36 10.89
C ASP A 37 -20.23 12.21 12.01
N GLY A 38 -18.89 12.32 11.97
CA GLY A 38 -18.13 13.14 12.92
C GLY A 38 -18.10 14.63 12.57
N PHE A 39 -19.25 15.30 12.38
CA PHE A 39 -19.40 16.76 12.20
C PHE A 39 -18.18 17.43 11.53
N PHE A 40 -17.81 16.97 10.35
CA PHE A 40 -16.77 17.64 9.59
C PHE A 40 -17.35 18.99 9.14
N PRO A 41 -16.68 20.13 9.39
CA PRO A 41 -17.09 21.38 8.75
C PRO A 41 -17.04 21.18 7.23
N ASP A 42 -18.07 21.64 6.51
CA ASP A 42 -18.13 21.68 5.04
C ASP A 42 -16.94 22.49 4.48
N ASP A 43 -15.79 21.86 4.34
CA ASP A 43 -14.56 22.40 3.76
C ASP A 43 -14.17 21.58 2.52
N GLU A 44 -13.49 22.20 1.58
CA GLU A 44 -13.10 21.62 0.29
C GLU A 44 -12.25 20.35 0.47
N ASN A 45 -11.44 20.30 1.54
CA ASN A 45 -10.63 19.13 1.90
C ASN A 45 -11.48 17.95 2.42
N VAL A 46 -12.54 18.22 3.19
CA VAL A 46 -13.45 17.19 3.73
C VAL A 46 -14.28 16.58 2.60
N ARG A 47 -14.76 17.40 1.66
CA ARG A 47 -15.50 16.92 0.49
C ARG A 47 -14.62 16.08 -0.42
N LEU A 48 -13.34 16.45 -0.57
CA LEU A 48 -12.36 15.62 -1.27
C LEU A 48 -12.15 14.27 -0.55
N LEU A 49 -12.17 14.26 0.80
CA LEU A 49 -12.06 13.04 1.59
C LEU A 49 -13.28 12.14 1.45
N GLU A 50 -14.51 12.68 1.51
CA GLU A 50 -15.73 11.92 1.25
C GLU A 50 -15.79 11.40 -0.19
N ASP A 51 -15.38 12.21 -1.17
CA ASP A 51 -15.32 11.79 -2.57
C ASP A 51 -14.27 10.69 -2.78
N ILE A 52 -13.12 10.76 -2.08
CA ILE A 52 -12.10 9.70 -2.09
C ILE A 52 -12.60 8.46 -1.34
N GLU A 53 -13.17 8.58 -0.16
CA GLU A 53 -13.68 7.45 0.63
C GLU A 53 -14.84 6.74 -0.08
N ARG A 54 -15.73 7.49 -0.73
CA ARG A 54 -16.83 6.92 -1.52
C ARG A 54 -16.34 6.26 -2.81
N GLU A 55 -15.28 6.77 -3.42
CA GLU A 55 -14.64 6.17 -4.61
C GLU A 55 -13.74 4.98 -4.22
N TYR A 56 -13.17 4.99 -3.00
CA TYR A 56 -12.25 3.99 -2.44
C TYR A 56 -12.86 3.21 -1.26
N GLN A 57 -14.16 2.92 -1.28
CA GLN A 57 -14.83 1.86 -0.48
C GLN A 57 -14.33 0.45 -0.84
N ALA A 58 -13.09 0.32 -1.31
CA ALA A 58 -12.47 -0.95 -1.55
C ALA A 58 -11.95 -1.46 -0.22
N SER A 59 -12.16 -2.75 0.05
CA SER A 59 -11.63 -3.51 1.18
C SER A 59 -10.10 -3.65 1.13
N ILE A 60 -9.39 -2.56 0.78
CA ILE A 60 -7.94 -2.47 0.64
C ILE A 60 -7.41 -1.13 1.17
N ASP A 61 -6.18 -1.12 1.67
CA ASP A 61 -5.40 0.09 1.99
C ASP A 61 -4.12 0.10 1.14
N PHE A 62 -3.62 1.31 0.87
CA PHE A 62 -2.36 1.55 0.19
C PHE A 62 -1.33 2.05 1.21
N VAL A 63 -0.50 1.14 1.70
CA VAL A 63 0.64 1.46 2.57
C VAL A 63 1.78 1.97 1.70
N ARG A 64 2.08 3.26 1.79
CA ARG A 64 3.11 3.92 0.99
C ARG A 64 4.30 4.29 1.86
N ILE A 65 5.48 3.86 1.45
CA ILE A 65 6.74 4.42 1.92
C ILE A 65 7.16 5.55 0.99
N ILE A 66 7.49 6.69 1.60
CA ILE A 66 7.87 7.93 0.94
C ILE A 66 9.34 8.20 1.28
N ASP A 67 10.17 8.17 0.26
CA ASP A 67 11.61 8.40 0.34
C ASP A 67 11.99 9.63 -0.51
N ASP A 68 12.70 10.59 0.07
CA ASP A 68 13.06 11.83 -0.63
C ASP A 68 14.41 11.67 -1.34
N ILE A 69 14.42 11.66 -2.67
CA ILE A 69 15.65 11.56 -3.46
C ILE A 69 16.22 12.92 -3.85
N GLU A 70 17.54 13.02 -3.93
CA GLU A 70 18.22 14.17 -4.53
C GLU A 70 18.29 14.07 -6.07
N ALA A 71 18.43 15.24 -6.71
CA ALA A 71 18.62 15.31 -8.15
C ALA A 71 19.87 14.53 -8.58
N GLY A 72 19.70 13.61 -9.52
CA GLY A 72 20.75 12.74 -10.04
C GLY A 72 20.93 11.43 -9.28
N SER A 73 20.24 11.21 -8.16
CA SER A 73 20.31 9.96 -7.39
C SER A 73 19.92 8.74 -8.24
N LEU A 74 18.89 8.85 -9.08
CA LEU A 74 18.45 7.78 -9.98
C LEU A 74 19.47 7.40 -11.06
N GLN A 75 20.54 8.18 -11.24
CA GLN A 75 21.65 7.82 -12.13
C GLN A 75 22.69 6.92 -11.44
N THR A 76 22.53 6.63 -10.15
CA THR A 76 23.47 5.84 -9.36
C THR A 76 22.90 4.46 -9.03
N ASN A 77 23.75 3.42 -9.13
CA ASN A 77 23.34 2.05 -8.79
C ASN A 77 22.87 1.92 -7.33
N ALA A 78 23.58 2.60 -6.43
CA ALA A 78 23.32 2.54 -4.99
C ALA A 78 21.88 2.99 -4.64
N THR A 79 21.33 3.99 -5.35
CA THR A 79 19.93 4.40 -5.15
C THR A 79 18.95 3.30 -5.55
N TRP A 80 19.19 2.59 -6.65
CA TRP A 80 18.30 1.48 -7.06
C TRP A 80 18.38 0.29 -6.11
N GLU A 81 19.58 -0.07 -5.65
CA GLU A 81 19.78 -1.11 -4.62
C GLU A 81 19.10 -0.72 -3.29
N TYR A 82 19.18 0.56 -2.91
CA TYR A 82 18.51 1.09 -1.73
C TYR A 82 16.98 1.00 -1.84
N LEU A 83 16.41 1.47 -2.96
CA LEU A 83 14.97 1.36 -3.22
C LEU A 83 14.50 -0.10 -3.28
N ALA A 84 15.32 -1.00 -3.85
CA ALA A 84 15.06 -2.44 -3.84
C ALA A 84 15.03 -2.99 -2.41
N GLY A 85 15.92 -2.52 -1.54
CA GLY A 85 15.93 -2.87 -0.13
C GLY A 85 14.69 -2.39 0.65
N ILE A 86 14.14 -1.23 0.30
CA ILE A 86 12.86 -0.77 0.87
C ILE A 86 11.73 -1.71 0.41
N GLU A 87 11.60 -1.90 -0.90
CA GLU A 87 10.52 -2.68 -1.49
C GLU A 87 10.56 -4.15 -1.06
N ALA A 88 11.75 -4.75 -0.97
CA ALA A 88 11.93 -6.11 -0.47
C ALA A 88 11.43 -6.29 0.97
N ARG A 89 11.75 -5.36 1.87
CA ARG A 89 11.27 -5.42 3.25
C ARG A 89 9.77 -5.22 3.35
N MET A 90 9.18 -4.37 2.50
CA MET A 90 7.72 -4.24 2.45
C MET A 90 7.03 -5.53 2.02
N ILE A 91 7.59 -6.25 1.03
CA ILE A 91 7.04 -7.53 0.55
C ILE A 91 7.21 -8.64 1.61
N ASP A 92 8.36 -8.68 2.27
CA ASP A 92 8.70 -9.76 3.18
C ASP A 92 8.30 -9.46 4.65
N ASP A 93 7.60 -8.33 4.91
CA ASP A 93 7.14 -7.97 6.26
C ASP A 93 6.13 -8.98 6.78
N GLU A 94 6.44 -9.61 7.92
CA GLU A 94 5.63 -10.69 8.49
C GLU A 94 4.21 -10.25 8.88
N ASN A 95 4.01 -8.96 9.16
CA ASN A 95 2.70 -8.43 9.50
C ASN A 95 1.85 -8.19 8.26
N PHE A 96 2.44 -7.68 7.17
CA PHE A 96 1.69 -7.35 5.96
C PHE A 96 1.55 -8.53 4.97
N ALA A 97 2.53 -9.43 4.89
CA ALA A 97 2.57 -10.52 3.91
C ALA A 97 1.29 -11.38 3.84
N PRO A 98 0.63 -11.74 4.97
CA PRO A 98 -0.62 -12.51 4.93
C PRO A 98 -1.80 -11.77 4.26
N TYR A 99 -1.75 -10.44 4.22
CA TYR A 99 -2.86 -9.58 3.80
C TYR A 99 -2.62 -8.91 2.44
N HIS A 100 -1.56 -9.29 1.72
CA HIS A 100 -1.25 -8.77 0.39
C HIS A 100 -2.42 -8.92 -0.58
N TYR A 101 -2.78 -7.80 -1.21
CA TYR A 101 -3.80 -7.77 -2.25
C TYR A 101 -3.17 -7.53 -3.63
N PRO A 102 -3.20 -8.50 -4.55
CA PRO A 102 -2.49 -8.40 -5.82
C PRO A 102 -3.22 -7.46 -6.81
N LEU A 103 -2.91 -6.17 -6.75
CA LEU A 103 -3.48 -5.14 -7.63
C LEU A 103 -2.63 -4.88 -8.89
N PHE A 104 -1.32 -5.13 -8.81
CA PHE A 104 -0.36 -4.82 -9.88
C PHE A 104 -0.01 -6.09 -10.67
N GLY A 105 -1.03 -6.73 -11.23
CA GLY A 105 -0.90 -8.03 -11.90
C GLY A 105 -0.94 -9.17 -10.89
N THR A 106 0.18 -9.86 -10.69
CA THR A 106 0.30 -10.90 -9.65
C THR A 106 0.88 -10.37 -8.34
N GLN A 107 1.12 -9.06 -8.24
CA GLN A 107 1.85 -8.42 -7.16
C GLN A 107 1.02 -7.44 -6.36
N ALA A 108 1.26 -7.40 -5.05
CA ALA A 108 0.66 -6.42 -4.14
C ALA A 108 1.48 -5.12 -4.04
N ASN A 109 2.74 -5.14 -4.47
CA ASN A 109 3.66 -4.01 -4.39
C ASN A 109 3.82 -3.28 -5.74
N SER A 110 4.12 -1.99 -5.65
CA SER A 110 4.45 -1.10 -6.75
C SER A 110 5.57 -0.16 -6.31
N GLY A 111 6.78 -0.41 -6.79
CA GLY A 111 7.95 0.41 -6.55
C GLY A 111 8.83 0.51 -7.78
N MET A 112 9.68 1.54 -7.82
CA MET A 112 10.56 1.79 -8.97
C MET A 112 11.53 0.62 -9.18
N ALA A 113 12.13 0.11 -8.11
CA ALA A 113 13.09 -0.98 -8.15
C ALA A 113 12.45 -2.27 -8.67
N GLY A 114 11.27 -2.63 -8.16
CA GLY A 114 10.52 -3.80 -8.62
C GLY A 114 10.15 -3.75 -10.09
N TYR A 115 9.76 -2.59 -10.61
CA TYR A 115 9.50 -2.44 -12.04
C TYR A 115 10.78 -2.46 -12.88
N ALA A 116 11.86 -1.85 -12.41
CA ALA A 116 13.15 -1.87 -13.10
C ALA A 116 13.72 -3.30 -13.16
N TYR A 117 13.66 -4.05 -12.06
CA TYR A 117 14.03 -5.46 -11.99
C TYR A 117 13.24 -6.29 -13.00
N GLN A 118 11.91 -6.18 -12.99
CA GLN A 118 11.05 -6.93 -13.92
C GLN A 118 11.29 -6.55 -15.39
N TRP A 119 11.53 -5.27 -15.68
CA TRP A 119 11.91 -4.85 -17.03
C TRP A 119 13.25 -5.46 -17.46
N GLN A 120 14.27 -5.43 -16.60
CA GLN A 120 15.57 -6.05 -16.90
C GLN A 120 15.44 -7.56 -17.12
N LEU A 121 14.61 -8.22 -16.31
CA LEU A 121 14.40 -9.67 -16.38
C LEU A 121 13.62 -10.10 -17.64
N TYR A 122 12.57 -9.36 -18.00
CA TYR A 122 11.61 -9.78 -19.03
C TYR A 122 11.69 -9.03 -20.36
N GLN A 123 12.22 -7.82 -20.40
CA GLN A 123 12.20 -6.97 -21.60
C GLN A 123 13.58 -6.48 -22.04
N ASP A 124 14.57 -6.28 -21.16
CA ASP A 124 15.85 -5.70 -21.57
C ASP A 124 16.64 -6.63 -22.51
N PRO A 125 16.93 -6.22 -23.75
CA PRO A 125 17.69 -7.04 -24.70
C PRO A 125 19.12 -7.36 -24.28
N VAL A 126 19.72 -6.53 -23.42
CA VAL A 126 21.11 -6.71 -22.98
C VAL A 126 21.22 -7.65 -21.79
N SER A 127 20.21 -7.67 -20.92
CA SER A 127 20.18 -8.52 -19.73
C SER A 127 19.68 -9.96 -20.01
N ALA A 128 19.15 -10.21 -21.21
CA ALA A 128 18.56 -11.48 -21.62
C ALA A 128 19.60 -12.48 -22.16
N ASP A 129 20.58 -12.86 -21.33
CA ASP A 129 21.67 -13.79 -21.69
C ASP A 129 21.20 -15.19 -22.13
N TRP A 130 19.98 -15.57 -21.73
CA TRP A 130 19.36 -16.86 -22.07
C TRP A 130 18.99 -16.98 -23.56
N ILE A 131 18.73 -15.86 -24.26
CA ILE A 131 18.22 -15.86 -25.64
C ILE A 131 19.16 -16.62 -26.57
N SER A 132 20.46 -16.30 -26.55
CA SER A 132 21.43 -16.94 -27.44
C SER A 132 21.55 -18.45 -27.18
N SER A 133 21.43 -18.88 -25.92
CA SER A 133 21.45 -20.31 -25.58
C SER A 133 20.23 -21.04 -26.15
N VAL A 134 19.04 -20.44 -26.03
CA VAL A 134 17.79 -21.02 -26.53
C VAL A 134 17.75 -21.01 -28.06
N GLU A 135 18.11 -19.90 -28.71
CA GLU A 135 18.18 -19.81 -30.18
C GLU A 135 19.12 -20.85 -30.78
N ASN A 136 20.31 -21.04 -30.19
CA ASN A 136 21.25 -22.06 -30.62
C ASN A 136 20.68 -23.48 -30.41
N GLY A 137 20.04 -23.74 -29.26
CA GLY A 137 19.38 -25.02 -29.00
C GLY A 137 18.28 -25.34 -30.01
N ILE A 138 17.49 -24.33 -30.41
CA ILE A 138 16.43 -24.52 -31.41
C ILE A 138 17.06 -24.79 -32.79
N ASN A 139 18.12 -24.07 -33.15
CA ASN A 139 18.88 -24.30 -34.39
C ASN A 139 19.50 -25.71 -34.46
N ASP A 140 20.02 -26.22 -33.36
CA ASP A 140 20.53 -27.58 -33.27
C ASP A 140 19.42 -28.61 -33.54
N VAL A 141 18.20 -28.38 -33.02
CA VAL A 141 17.05 -29.25 -33.30
C VAL A 141 16.59 -29.13 -34.76
N LEU A 142 16.62 -27.93 -35.34
CA LEU A 142 16.26 -27.70 -36.75
C LEU A 142 17.23 -28.43 -37.70
N THR A 143 18.52 -28.47 -37.37
CA THR A 143 19.57 -29.07 -38.21
C THR A 143 19.91 -30.53 -37.86
N ALA A 144 19.34 -31.07 -36.79
CA ALA A 144 19.58 -32.44 -36.36
C ALA A 144 19.02 -33.49 -37.36
N ASP A 145 19.79 -34.53 -37.61
CA ASP A 145 19.37 -35.77 -38.24
C ASP A 145 18.81 -36.77 -37.20
N ASP A 146 18.31 -37.92 -37.66
CA ASP A 146 17.72 -38.95 -36.78
C ASP A 146 18.65 -39.41 -35.65
N GLY A 147 19.96 -39.46 -35.92
CA GLY A 147 20.96 -39.97 -34.98
C GLY A 147 21.36 -39.00 -33.86
N ASN A 148 21.14 -37.70 -34.03
CA ASN A 148 21.52 -36.67 -33.06
C ASN A 148 20.33 -35.87 -32.51
N LEU A 149 19.11 -36.10 -33.00
CA LEU A 149 17.89 -35.43 -32.54
C LEU A 149 17.68 -35.54 -31.02
N THR A 150 17.90 -36.72 -30.43
CA THR A 150 17.75 -36.90 -28.97
C THR A 150 18.73 -36.04 -28.18
N LEU A 151 19.97 -35.89 -28.67
CA LEU A 151 20.97 -35.05 -28.02
C LEU A 151 20.62 -33.55 -28.18
N ALA A 152 20.18 -33.14 -29.38
CA ALA A 152 19.75 -31.78 -29.65
C ALA A 152 18.56 -31.38 -28.76
N LEU A 153 17.57 -32.28 -28.60
CA LEU A 153 16.43 -32.06 -27.71
C LEU A 153 16.82 -31.99 -26.23
N ALA A 154 17.81 -32.79 -25.80
CA ALA A 154 18.33 -32.71 -24.44
C ALA A 154 19.02 -31.35 -24.17
N ASN A 155 19.83 -30.87 -25.13
CA ASN A 155 20.46 -29.56 -25.04
C ASN A 155 19.43 -28.42 -25.04
N LEU A 156 18.41 -28.51 -25.91
CA LEU A 156 17.32 -27.53 -25.94
C LEU A 156 16.53 -27.52 -24.63
N SER A 157 16.25 -28.69 -24.05
CA SER A 157 15.58 -28.78 -22.74
C SER A 157 16.40 -28.12 -21.64
N ALA A 158 17.72 -28.29 -21.63
CA ALA A 158 18.58 -27.62 -20.66
C ALA A 158 18.65 -26.10 -20.88
N ALA A 159 18.65 -25.65 -22.14
CA ALA A 159 18.56 -24.23 -22.47
C ALA A 159 17.19 -23.65 -22.08
N ALA A 160 16.11 -24.43 -22.14
CA ALA A 160 14.77 -23.99 -21.73
C ALA A 160 14.71 -23.58 -20.26
N GLU A 161 15.50 -24.24 -19.40
CA GLU A 161 15.52 -23.97 -17.96
C GLU A 161 16.11 -22.60 -17.62
N THR A 162 16.81 -21.95 -18.55
CA THR A 162 17.35 -20.59 -18.37
C THR A 162 16.36 -19.50 -18.76
N ILE A 163 15.22 -19.85 -19.37
CA ILE A 163 14.15 -18.91 -19.69
C ILE A 163 13.53 -18.42 -18.36
N PRO A 164 13.45 -17.10 -18.13
CA PRO A 164 12.90 -16.57 -16.89
C PRO A 164 11.42 -16.95 -16.76
N ALA A 165 11.05 -17.44 -15.58
CA ALA A 165 9.66 -17.74 -15.26
C ALA A 165 8.93 -16.44 -14.91
N ALA A 166 7.70 -16.28 -15.43
CA ALA A 166 6.84 -15.15 -15.07
C ALA A 166 6.14 -15.43 -13.73
N THR A 167 6.87 -15.22 -12.64
CA THR A 167 6.36 -15.38 -11.27
C THR A 167 6.31 -14.05 -10.54
N ALA A 168 5.59 -14.03 -9.41
CA ALA A 168 5.69 -12.94 -8.46
C ALA A 168 7.14 -12.82 -7.97
N MET A 169 7.70 -11.63 -8.11
CA MET A 169 8.99 -11.22 -7.55
C MET A 169 8.90 -11.22 -6.02
N THR A 170 9.94 -11.76 -5.41
CA THR A 170 10.13 -11.87 -3.96
C THR A 170 11.11 -10.83 -3.43
N GLY A 171 11.07 -10.52 -2.13
CA GLY A 171 12.05 -9.60 -1.54
C GLY A 171 13.48 -10.14 -1.63
N THR A 172 13.67 -11.46 -1.56
CA THR A 172 15.00 -12.09 -1.74
C THR A 172 15.58 -11.85 -3.14
N GLU A 173 14.75 -11.93 -4.20
CA GLU A 173 15.19 -11.64 -5.57
C GLU A 173 15.57 -10.17 -5.73
N LEU A 174 14.79 -9.26 -5.14
CA LEU A 174 15.12 -7.82 -5.15
C LEU A 174 16.43 -7.50 -4.41
N LEU A 175 16.69 -8.17 -3.28
CA LEU A 175 17.95 -7.97 -2.53
C LEU A 175 19.16 -8.58 -3.26
N ALA A 176 18.94 -9.61 -4.08
CA ALA A 176 19.97 -10.21 -4.92
C ALA A 176 20.18 -9.46 -6.24
N TRP A 177 19.24 -8.58 -6.63
CA TRP A 177 19.30 -7.82 -7.85
C TRP A 177 20.43 -6.78 -7.81
N ASN A 178 21.15 -6.69 -8.92
CA ASN A 178 22.11 -5.63 -9.19
C ASN A 178 21.59 -4.82 -10.37
N ALA A 179 21.23 -3.55 -10.13
CA ALA A 179 20.69 -2.70 -11.17
C ALA A 179 21.72 -2.32 -12.26
N GLY A 180 23.00 -2.61 -12.05
CA GLY A 180 24.07 -2.32 -12.99
C GLY A 180 24.35 -0.82 -13.10
N THR A 181 24.61 -0.33 -14.31
CA THR A 181 24.86 1.09 -14.55
C THR A 181 23.59 1.76 -15.11
N PRO A 182 22.89 2.63 -14.36
CA PRO A 182 21.69 3.30 -14.85
C PRO A 182 21.88 4.07 -16.16
N ALA A 183 23.04 4.68 -16.37
CA ALA A 183 23.38 5.37 -17.61
C ALA A 183 23.33 4.46 -18.85
N ASP A 184 23.49 3.13 -18.70
CA ASP A 184 23.47 2.19 -19.82
C ASP A 184 22.04 1.74 -20.15
N TRP A 185 21.22 1.47 -19.14
CA TRP A 185 19.89 0.86 -19.32
C TRP A 185 18.72 1.84 -19.31
N LEU A 186 18.82 2.99 -18.62
CA LEU A 186 17.77 4.02 -18.65
C LEU A 186 17.47 4.52 -20.08
N PRO A 187 18.47 4.78 -20.96
CA PRO A 187 18.18 5.15 -22.34
C PRO A 187 17.49 4.05 -23.14
N ARG A 188 17.75 2.77 -22.83
CA ARG A 188 17.08 1.64 -23.48
C ARG A 188 15.62 1.56 -23.05
N LEU A 189 15.37 1.70 -21.75
CA LEU A 189 14.02 1.81 -21.19
C LEU A 189 13.25 2.99 -21.82
N ASP A 190 13.87 4.17 -21.93
CA ASP A 190 13.27 5.36 -22.56
C ASP A 190 12.95 5.14 -24.05
N SER A 191 13.79 4.38 -24.76
CA SER A 191 13.58 4.06 -26.17
C SER A 191 12.50 3.00 -26.42
N GLY A 192 12.00 2.34 -25.37
CA GLY A 192 11.07 1.21 -25.48
C GLY A 192 11.71 -0.06 -26.05
N ALA A 193 13.02 -0.23 -25.86
CA ALA A 193 13.72 -1.44 -26.29
C ALA A 193 13.17 -2.66 -25.54
N ASN A 194 12.82 -3.71 -26.28
CA ASN A 194 12.24 -4.94 -25.72
C ASN A 194 12.64 -6.19 -26.52
N LEU A 195 12.20 -7.37 -26.07
CA LEU A 195 12.53 -8.68 -26.66
C LEU A 195 11.56 -9.14 -27.76
N SER A 196 10.58 -8.33 -28.17
CA SER A 196 9.54 -8.76 -29.12
C SER A 196 10.11 -9.37 -30.42
N PRO A 197 11.16 -8.78 -31.04
CA PRO A 197 11.75 -9.36 -32.25
C PRO A 197 12.36 -10.75 -32.03
N GLN A 198 13.12 -10.93 -30.95
CA GLN A 198 13.81 -12.18 -30.60
C GLN A 198 12.80 -13.26 -30.23
N LEU A 199 11.80 -12.92 -29.41
CA LEU A 199 10.72 -13.83 -29.04
C LEU A 199 9.92 -14.28 -30.26
N GLY A 200 9.57 -13.35 -31.16
CA GLY A 200 8.88 -13.68 -32.41
C GLY A 200 9.71 -14.59 -33.33
N ALA A 201 11.01 -14.36 -33.44
CA ALA A 201 11.92 -15.21 -34.20
C ALA A 201 12.00 -16.63 -33.61
N MET A 202 12.21 -16.75 -32.29
CA MET A 202 12.27 -18.04 -31.60
C MET A 202 10.96 -18.83 -31.74
N LEU A 203 9.80 -18.18 -31.56
CA LEU A 203 8.50 -18.81 -31.76
C LEU A 203 8.33 -19.33 -33.20
N GLY A 204 8.73 -18.54 -34.21
CA GLY A 204 8.74 -18.97 -35.60
C GLY A 204 9.68 -20.14 -35.88
N MET A 205 10.85 -20.18 -35.23
CA MET A 205 11.80 -21.30 -35.35
C MET A 205 11.25 -22.58 -34.70
N LEU A 206 10.54 -22.48 -33.57
CA LEU A 206 9.89 -23.61 -32.93
C LEU A 206 8.78 -24.21 -33.79
N ASP A 207 7.99 -23.37 -34.47
CA ASP A 207 6.95 -23.84 -35.39
C ASP A 207 7.58 -24.63 -36.57
N ALA A 208 8.68 -24.12 -37.12
CA ALA A 208 9.43 -24.77 -38.20
C ALA A 208 10.15 -26.07 -37.76
N ALA A 209 10.35 -26.31 -36.45
CA ALA A 209 11.08 -27.47 -35.94
C ALA A 209 10.43 -28.82 -36.30
N THR A 210 9.13 -28.81 -36.62
CA THR A 210 8.38 -30.02 -37.00
C THR A 210 8.31 -30.26 -38.50
N ASP A 211 8.80 -29.32 -39.32
CA ASP A 211 8.74 -29.43 -40.78
C ASP A 211 9.60 -30.59 -41.29
N ASN A 212 9.07 -31.35 -42.24
CA ASN A 212 9.73 -32.51 -42.86
C ASN A 212 10.19 -33.61 -41.86
N ARG A 213 9.60 -33.68 -40.67
CA ARG A 213 9.87 -34.73 -39.67
C ARG A 213 8.88 -35.89 -39.76
N SER A 214 9.31 -37.08 -39.33
CA SER A 214 8.40 -38.23 -39.18
C SER A 214 7.49 -38.09 -37.95
N ALA A 215 6.32 -38.74 -37.94
CA ALA A 215 5.37 -38.65 -36.83
C ALA A 215 5.98 -38.99 -35.43
N PRO A 216 6.86 -40.00 -35.28
CA PRO A 216 7.53 -40.23 -33.99
C PRO A 216 8.45 -39.08 -33.58
N GLN A 217 9.15 -38.44 -34.51
CA GLN A 217 10.04 -37.31 -34.24
C GLN A 217 9.26 -36.06 -33.86
N ILE A 218 8.14 -35.78 -34.54
CA ILE A 218 7.24 -34.69 -34.17
C ILE A 218 6.79 -34.86 -32.72
N GLY A 219 6.41 -36.08 -32.30
CA GLY A 219 6.04 -36.36 -30.92
C GLY A 219 7.16 -36.08 -29.91
N GLN A 220 8.42 -36.42 -30.25
CA GLN A 220 9.58 -36.12 -29.39
C GLN A 220 9.89 -34.62 -29.31
N ILE A 221 9.83 -33.92 -30.45
CA ILE A 221 10.08 -32.48 -30.53
C ILE A 221 9.02 -31.72 -29.72
N MET A 222 7.75 -32.00 -29.95
CA MET A 222 6.64 -31.36 -29.24
C MET A 222 6.66 -31.59 -27.73
N ALA A 223 7.18 -32.73 -27.26
CA ALA A 223 7.31 -33.00 -25.83
C ALA A 223 8.27 -32.02 -25.13
N VAL A 224 9.25 -31.47 -25.85
CA VAL A 224 10.21 -30.48 -25.35
C VAL A 224 9.79 -29.06 -25.71
N THR A 225 9.37 -28.82 -26.95
CA THR A 225 9.06 -27.48 -27.46
C THR A 225 7.69 -26.97 -27.02
N GLY A 226 6.75 -27.84 -26.68
CA GLY A 226 5.40 -27.45 -26.24
C GLY A 226 5.41 -26.57 -24.98
N PRO A 227 6.01 -27.00 -23.86
CA PRO A 227 6.15 -26.16 -22.66
C PRO A 227 6.92 -24.86 -22.92
N MET A 228 7.99 -24.93 -23.73
CA MET A 228 8.79 -23.76 -24.11
C MET A 228 7.96 -22.73 -24.90
N ASN A 229 7.13 -23.18 -25.83
CA ASN A 229 6.25 -22.31 -26.61
C ASN A 229 5.26 -21.58 -25.68
N GLY A 230 4.73 -22.26 -24.65
CA GLY A 230 3.92 -21.63 -23.62
C GLY A 230 4.67 -20.55 -22.82
N GLN A 231 5.90 -20.81 -22.40
CA GLN A 231 6.73 -19.84 -21.67
C GLN A 231 7.10 -18.62 -22.54
N LEU A 232 7.58 -18.85 -23.77
CA LEU A 232 7.92 -17.78 -24.71
C LEU A 232 6.69 -16.96 -25.11
N GLY A 233 5.53 -17.61 -25.27
CA GLY A 233 4.26 -16.93 -25.53
C GLY A 233 3.85 -16.00 -24.39
N LEU A 234 4.04 -16.42 -23.13
CA LEU A 234 3.81 -15.57 -21.96
C LEU A 234 4.77 -14.37 -21.93
N LEU A 235 6.07 -14.61 -22.14
CA LEU A 235 7.07 -13.53 -22.22
C LEU A 235 6.76 -12.56 -23.37
N SER A 236 6.25 -13.05 -24.50
CA SER A 236 5.80 -12.22 -25.62
C SER A 236 4.64 -11.32 -25.22
N GLY A 237 3.71 -11.80 -24.38
CA GLY A 237 2.65 -10.98 -23.81
C GLY A 237 3.18 -9.88 -22.88
N LEU A 238 4.16 -10.21 -22.05
CA LEU A 238 4.78 -9.26 -21.12
C LEU A 238 5.51 -8.11 -21.81
N GLN A 239 5.91 -8.25 -23.09
CA GLN A 239 6.54 -7.16 -23.86
C GLN A 239 5.63 -5.93 -24.06
N SER A 240 4.32 -6.09 -23.85
CA SER A 240 3.34 -5.00 -23.95
C SER A 240 3.25 -4.11 -22.70
N ILE A 241 3.87 -4.53 -21.59
CA ILE A 241 3.85 -3.78 -20.33
C ILE A 241 4.79 -2.57 -20.45
N ASP A 242 4.25 -1.37 -20.19
CA ASP A 242 5.03 -0.14 -20.14
C ASP A 242 5.65 0.05 -18.74
N TYR A 243 6.76 -0.63 -18.49
CA TYR A 243 7.50 -0.50 -17.23
C TYR A 243 8.06 0.91 -17.01
N ARG A 244 8.35 1.65 -18.08
CA ARG A 244 8.80 3.04 -17.98
C ARG A 244 7.70 3.90 -17.35
N ALA A 245 6.48 3.83 -17.87
CA ALA A 245 5.35 4.54 -17.30
C ALA A 245 5.07 4.11 -15.85
N ALA A 246 5.23 2.83 -15.53
CA ALA A 246 5.07 2.30 -14.17
C ALA A 246 6.12 2.88 -13.21
N ILE A 247 7.41 2.90 -13.58
CA ILE A 247 8.50 3.50 -12.80
C ILE A 247 8.26 5.00 -12.58
N LEU A 248 7.90 5.73 -13.63
CA LEU A 248 7.59 7.16 -13.52
C LEU A 248 6.34 7.41 -12.68
N GLY A 249 5.45 6.42 -12.55
CA GLY A 249 4.28 6.43 -11.67
C GLY A 249 4.62 6.65 -10.20
N SER A 250 5.83 6.24 -9.77
CA SER A 250 6.35 6.45 -8.42
C SER A 250 6.92 7.85 -8.18
N LEU A 251 7.09 8.66 -9.22
CA LEU A 251 7.58 10.04 -9.12
C LEU A 251 6.42 11.04 -9.03
N PRO A 252 6.65 12.25 -8.49
CA PRO A 252 5.68 13.34 -8.55
C PRO A 252 5.34 13.67 -10.01
N VAL A 253 4.06 14.00 -10.27
CA VAL A 253 3.56 14.23 -11.64
C VAL A 253 4.36 15.32 -12.38
N ALA A 254 4.82 16.34 -11.65
CA ALA A 254 5.61 17.44 -12.21
C ALA A 254 6.94 16.97 -12.82
N ASP A 255 7.54 15.91 -12.27
CA ASP A 255 8.90 15.49 -12.59
C ASP A 255 8.95 14.41 -13.69
N ARG A 256 7.80 13.89 -14.14
CA ARG A 256 7.72 12.77 -15.11
C ARG A 256 8.04 13.14 -16.56
N THR A 257 8.44 14.38 -16.84
CA THR A 257 8.40 14.95 -18.19
C THR A 257 9.74 14.90 -18.92
N THR A 258 10.56 15.94 -18.78
CA THR A 258 11.68 16.21 -19.70
C THR A 258 12.97 15.50 -19.33
N ASP A 259 13.25 15.34 -18.03
CA ASP A 259 14.40 14.60 -17.50
C ASP A 259 14.01 13.93 -16.17
N PRO A 260 13.19 12.87 -16.22
CA PRO A 260 12.66 12.26 -15.00
C PRO A 260 13.74 11.61 -14.14
N TRP A 261 14.86 11.22 -14.74
CA TRP A 261 15.97 10.55 -14.06
C TRP A 261 16.86 11.52 -13.27
N ASN A 262 16.64 12.82 -13.43
CA ASN A 262 17.24 13.88 -12.64
C ASN A 262 16.23 14.55 -11.68
N SER A 263 15.13 13.84 -11.39
CA SER A 263 14.11 14.27 -10.44
C SER A 263 14.66 14.40 -9.01
N SER A 264 14.03 15.26 -8.23
CA SER A 264 14.25 15.40 -6.79
C SER A 264 12.92 15.39 -6.05
N GLY A 265 12.89 14.83 -4.84
CA GLY A 265 11.70 14.81 -4.00
C GLY A 265 11.14 13.40 -3.78
N PRO A 266 9.86 13.27 -3.42
CA PRO A 266 9.35 12.03 -2.87
C PRO A 266 9.15 10.98 -3.96
N VAL A 267 9.81 9.83 -3.76
CA VAL A 267 9.56 8.58 -4.47
C VAL A 267 8.62 7.74 -3.63
N LEU A 268 7.63 7.15 -4.30
CA LEU A 268 6.63 6.30 -3.67
C LEU A 268 6.91 4.82 -3.94
N THR A 269 7.04 4.04 -2.88
CA THR A 269 6.94 2.58 -2.89
C THR A 269 5.64 2.21 -2.19
N THR A 270 4.74 1.54 -2.91
CA THR A 270 3.39 1.24 -2.44
C THR A 270 3.21 -0.25 -2.23
N LEU A 271 2.57 -0.64 -1.13
CA LEU A 271 2.07 -1.98 -0.87
C LEU A 271 0.56 -1.92 -0.68
N VAL A 272 -0.16 -2.84 -1.30
CA VAL A 272 -1.62 -2.95 -1.19
C VAL A 272 -1.96 -4.12 -0.27
N VAL A 273 -2.75 -3.84 0.74
CA VAL A 273 -3.18 -4.83 1.74
C VAL A 273 -4.69 -4.81 1.86
N SER A 274 -5.30 -5.96 2.19
CA SER A 274 -6.72 -6.03 2.51
C SER A 274 -7.03 -5.22 3.77
N THR A 275 -8.20 -4.61 3.84
CA THR A 275 -8.76 -3.99 5.06
C THR A 275 -10.01 -4.71 5.56
N GLU A 276 -10.39 -5.81 4.92
CA GLU A 276 -11.58 -6.58 5.30
C GLU A 276 -11.41 -7.18 6.71
N PRO A 277 -12.23 -6.82 7.71
CA PRO A 277 -12.04 -7.32 9.08
C PRO A 277 -12.00 -8.85 9.18
N GLY A 278 -12.79 -9.53 8.33
CA GLY A 278 -12.81 -11.00 8.27
C GLY A 278 -11.48 -11.64 7.89
N ASP A 279 -10.60 -10.94 7.16
CA ASP A 279 -9.27 -11.45 6.81
C ASP A 279 -8.33 -11.44 8.02
N TYR A 280 -8.59 -10.54 8.99
CA TYR A 280 -7.79 -10.34 10.21
C TYR A 280 -8.34 -11.08 11.43
N ASP A 281 -9.38 -11.91 11.25
CA ASP A 281 -10.17 -12.49 12.36
C ASP A 281 -10.77 -11.41 13.30
N LEU A 282 -11.12 -10.25 12.73
CA LEU A 282 -11.71 -9.10 13.44
C LEU A 282 -13.12 -8.81 12.93
N GLU A 283 -13.90 -8.09 13.74
CA GLU A 283 -15.27 -7.68 13.36
C GLU A 283 -15.35 -6.19 13.01
N ILE A 284 -14.37 -5.38 13.41
CA ILE A 284 -14.42 -3.92 13.34
C ILE A 284 -13.27 -3.40 12.47
N LEU A 285 -13.60 -2.54 11.49
CA LEU A 285 -12.63 -1.92 10.58
C LEU A 285 -11.60 -1.06 11.33
N GLY A 286 -12.02 -0.33 12.37
CA GLY A 286 -11.12 0.49 13.18
C GLY A 286 -9.98 -0.30 13.83
N ASP A 287 -10.22 -1.56 14.23
CA ASP A 287 -9.16 -2.41 14.81
C ASP A 287 -8.12 -2.80 13.75
N VAL A 288 -8.57 -3.09 12.53
CA VAL A 288 -7.69 -3.34 11.37
C VAL A 288 -6.87 -2.09 11.05
N GLN A 289 -7.51 -0.91 11.04
CA GLN A 289 -6.84 0.37 10.78
C GLN A 289 -5.76 0.66 11.84
N ALA A 290 -6.04 0.40 13.12
CA ALA A 290 -5.07 0.55 14.20
C ALA A 290 -3.87 -0.40 14.03
N MET A 291 -4.10 -1.65 13.58
CA MET A 291 -3.03 -2.61 13.28
C MET A 291 -2.16 -2.14 12.11
N ILE A 292 -2.78 -1.76 10.99
CA ILE A 292 -2.05 -1.22 9.81
C ILE A 292 -1.24 0.02 10.20
N ASN A 293 -1.78 0.91 11.05
CA ASN A 293 -1.03 2.06 11.54
C ASN A 293 0.20 1.65 12.35
N ASN A 294 0.03 0.73 13.31
CA ASN A 294 1.14 0.23 14.12
C ASN A 294 2.22 -0.43 13.27
N TRP A 295 1.84 -1.30 12.34
CA TRP A 295 2.77 -2.01 11.47
C TRP A 295 3.50 -1.07 10.52
N SER A 296 2.83 -0.05 10.00
CA SER A 296 3.47 0.98 9.17
C SER A 296 4.55 1.74 9.94
N GLU A 297 4.29 2.10 11.22
CA GLU A 297 5.28 2.72 12.09
C GLU A 297 6.47 1.78 12.39
N LEU A 298 6.19 0.50 12.70
CA LEU A 298 7.23 -0.51 12.93
C LEU A 298 8.08 -0.74 11.69
N MET A 299 7.48 -0.77 10.50
CA MET A 299 8.18 -0.96 9.23
C MET A 299 9.14 0.20 8.94
N VAL A 300 8.74 1.45 9.20
CA VAL A 300 9.65 2.61 9.08
C VAL A 300 10.81 2.50 10.06
N LEU A 301 10.56 2.11 11.31
CA LEU A 301 11.61 1.92 12.31
C LEU A 301 12.58 0.80 11.91
N ASP A 302 12.08 -0.32 11.39
CA ASP A 302 12.92 -1.40 10.89
C ASP A 302 13.78 -0.92 9.71
N LEU A 303 13.18 -0.24 8.73
CA LEU A 303 13.89 0.32 7.58
C LEU A 303 15.01 1.27 8.01
N GLN A 304 14.74 2.18 8.94
CA GLN A 304 15.73 3.11 9.50
C GLN A 304 16.84 2.39 10.26
N SER A 305 16.50 1.35 11.05
CA SER A 305 17.50 0.54 11.76
C SER A 305 18.45 -0.21 10.83
N ASN A 306 18.02 -0.45 9.58
CA ASN A 306 18.77 -1.11 8.53
C ASN A 306 19.37 -0.15 7.50
N GLY A 307 19.54 1.13 7.86
CA GLY A 307 20.30 2.10 7.08
C GLY A 307 19.47 2.94 6.10
N ALA A 308 18.14 2.91 6.19
CA ALA A 308 17.31 3.90 5.50
C ALA A 308 17.44 5.30 6.13
N GLU A 309 17.12 6.32 5.33
CA GLU A 309 17.22 7.70 5.79
C GLU A 309 16.26 8.01 6.95
N GLU A 310 16.68 8.87 7.87
CA GLU A 310 15.81 9.35 8.96
C GLU A 310 14.61 10.16 8.44
N SER A 311 14.70 10.67 7.20
CA SER A 311 13.66 11.42 6.50
C SER A 311 12.49 10.54 6.04
N LEU A 312 12.68 9.21 5.97
CA LEU A 312 11.71 8.23 5.48
C LEU A 312 10.38 8.32 6.23
N ARG A 313 9.26 8.27 5.50
CA ARG A 313 7.91 8.36 6.08
C ARG A 313 7.02 7.27 5.52
N SER A 314 6.04 6.84 6.29
CA SER A 314 4.92 6.04 5.81
C SER A 314 3.66 6.88 5.68
N PHE A 315 2.77 6.47 4.78
CA PHE A 315 1.41 6.97 4.68
C PHE A 315 0.48 5.83 4.28
N SER A 316 -0.64 5.70 4.98
CA SER A 316 -1.78 4.88 4.55
C SER A 316 -3.08 5.57 4.97
N PHE A 317 -4.22 5.14 4.41
CA PHE A 317 -5.52 5.68 4.83
C PHE A 317 -5.82 5.32 6.29
N SER A 318 -5.44 4.12 6.72
CA SER A 318 -5.54 3.70 8.12
C SER A 318 -4.75 4.63 9.06
N GLN A 319 -3.52 5.01 8.70
CA GLN A 319 -2.73 5.98 9.48
C GLN A 319 -3.40 7.35 9.54
N PHE A 320 -3.99 7.78 8.42
CA PHE A 320 -4.70 9.05 8.34
C PHE A 320 -5.96 9.04 9.22
N SER A 321 -6.78 7.98 9.15
CA SER A 321 -7.99 7.78 9.98
C SER A 321 -7.66 7.82 11.47
N GLU A 322 -6.66 7.03 11.90
CA GLU A 322 -6.22 6.99 13.30
C GLU A 322 -5.67 8.35 13.77
N GLY A 323 -4.86 9.02 12.95
CA GLY A 323 -4.32 10.34 13.23
C GLY A 323 -5.39 11.43 13.35
N ALA A 324 -6.41 11.39 12.49
CA ALA A 324 -7.56 12.31 12.55
C ALA A 324 -8.37 12.09 13.84
N ASN A 325 -8.66 10.83 14.19
CA ASN A 325 -9.38 10.46 15.40
C ASN A 325 -8.66 10.89 16.68
N ALA A 326 -7.34 10.66 16.76
CA ALA A 326 -6.54 11.06 17.91
C ALA A 326 -6.49 12.58 18.12
N ASN A 327 -6.37 13.34 17.02
CA ASN A 327 -6.31 14.80 17.08
C ASN A 327 -7.66 15.43 17.43
N LEU A 328 -8.78 14.91 16.91
CA LEU A 328 -10.13 15.36 17.29
C LEU A 328 -10.39 15.23 18.79
N GLY A 329 -10.05 14.08 19.39
CA GLY A 329 -10.20 13.87 20.83
C GLY A 329 -9.38 14.88 21.65
N LYS A 330 -8.13 15.13 21.23
CA LYS A 330 -7.24 16.11 21.89
C LYS A 330 -7.73 17.55 21.73
N GLU A 331 -8.23 17.91 20.56
CA GLU A 331 -8.76 19.24 20.27
C GLU A 331 -10.07 19.49 21.01
N ILE A 332 -11.03 18.56 21.00
CA ILE A 332 -12.26 18.66 21.79
C ILE A 332 -11.93 18.79 23.28
N GLY A 333 -10.99 17.98 23.78
CA GLY A 333 -10.54 18.05 25.17
C GLY A 333 -9.92 19.40 25.53
N THR A 334 -9.07 19.94 24.66
CA THR A 334 -8.38 21.23 24.86
C THR A 334 -9.36 22.41 24.75
N LEU A 335 -10.23 22.41 23.74
CA LEU A 335 -11.24 23.44 23.50
C LEU A 335 -12.29 23.48 24.60
N THR A 336 -12.81 22.31 25.02
CA THR A 336 -13.79 22.23 26.10
C THR A 336 -13.16 22.69 27.43
N SER A 337 -11.91 22.30 27.69
CA SER A 337 -11.19 22.75 28.89
C SER A 337 -10.92 24.26 28.87
N ALA A 338 -10.50 24.81 27.73
CA ALA A 338 -10.29 26.24 27.57
C ALA A 338 -11.59 27.04 27.69
N ALA A 339 -12.69 26.54 27.12
CA ALA A 339 -14.02 27.15 27.22
C ALA A 339 -14.55 27.13 28.66
N LEU A 340 -14.36 26.03 29.40
CA LEU A 340 -14.73 25.94 30.82
C LEU A 340 -13.90 26.89 31.69
N LEU A 341 -12.60 27.04 31.40
CA LEU A 341 -11.74 28.00 32.09
C LEU A 341 -12.21 29.44 31.81
N LEU A 342 -12.47 29.77 30.55
CA LEU A 342 -12.94 31.09 30.14
C LEU A 342 -14.31 31.41 30.78
N LEU A 343 -15.22 30.43 30.78
CA LEU A 343 -16.51 30.52 31.48
C LEU A 343 -16.31 30.79 32.98
N ALA A 344 -15.44 30.03 33.65
CA ALA A 344 -15.15 30.23 35.08
C ALA A 344 -14.60 31.65 35.36
N VAL A 345 -13.73 32.17 34.48
CA VAL A 345 -13.19 33.54 34.57
C VAL A 345 -14.29 34.59 34.37
N ILE A 346 -15.15 34.44 33.36
CA ILE A 346 -16.29 35.36 33.13
C ILE A 346 -17.24 35.35 34.33
N LEU A 347 -17.58 34.17 34.84
CA LEU A 347 -18.47 34.00 35.99
C LEU A 347 -17.84 34.57 37.26
N TRP A 348 -16.52 34.45 37.43
CA TRP A 348 -15.79 35.08 38.52
C TRP A 348 -15.90 36.61 38.48
N PHE A 349 -15.71 37.23 37.30
CA PHE A 349 -15.83 38.68 37.15
C PHE A 349 -17.26 39.19 37.35
N ASN A 350 -18.27 38.40 36.95
CA ASN A 350 -19.67 38.76 37.10
C ASN A 350 -20.20 38.59 38.52
N PHE A 351 -19.97 37.44 39.16
CA PHE A 351 -20.51 37.16 40.50
C PHE A 351 -19.62 37.64 41.63
N ARG A 352 -18.29 37.72 41.42
CA ARG A 352 -17.27 37.99 42.46
C ARG A 352 -17.45 37.15 43.73
N SER A 353 -18.03 35.97 43.59
CA SER A 353 -18.44 35.07 44.67
C SER A 353 -17.96 33.66 44.31
N VAL A 354 -16.98 33.16 45.08
CA VAL A 354 -16.40 31.81 44.86
C VAL A 354 -17.48 30.75 44.84
N ARG A 355 -18.44 30.85 45.77
CA ARG A 355 -19.55 29.89 45.89
C ARG A 355 -20.39 29.85 44.62
N ASP A 356 -20.83 31.00 44.14
CA ASP A 356 -21.79 31.05 43.04
C ASP A 356 -21.12 30.71 41.70
N THR A 357 -19.86 31.13 41.51
CA THR A 357 -19.04 30.70 40.36
C THR A 357 -18.82 29.18 40.36
N MET A 358 -18.49 28.58 41.50
CA MET A 358 -18.31 27.12 41.58
C MET A 358 -19.63 26.37 41.34
N PHE A 359 -20.74 26.82 41.93
CA PHE A 359 -22.03 26.17 41.74
C PHE A 359 -22.44 26.12 40.26
N VAL A 360 -22.34 27.25 39.56
CA VAL A 360 -22.71 27.32 38.14
C VAL A 360 -21.76 26.49 37.28
N THR A 361 -20.45 26.59 37.50
CA THR A 361 -19.45 25.85 36.72
C THR A 361 -19.61 24.33 36.91
N SER A 362 -19.82 23.86 38.15
CA SER A 362 -20.06 22.44 38.43
C SER A 362 -21.36 21.93 37.80
N LEU A 363 -22.42 22.74 37.79
CA LEU A 363 -23.67 22.41 37.09
C LEU A 363 -23.47 22.31 35.57
N THR A 364 -22.68 23.20 34.98
CA THR A 364 -22.34 23.15 33.54
C THR A 364 -21.56 21.88 33.20
N VAL A 365 -20.55 21.51 34.00
CA VAL A 365 -19.80 20.27 33.81
C VAL A 365 -20.71 19.05 33.92
N LEU A 366 -21.58 19.00 34.95
CA LEU A 366 -22.54 17.91 35.12
C LEU A 366 -23.54 17.82 33.97
N ALA A 367 -23.98 18.95 33.42
CA ALA A 367 -24.85 18.97 32.26
C ALA A 367 -24.15 18.40 31.01
N ILE A 368 -22.91 18.80 30.75
CA ILE A 368 -22.10 18.28 29.63
C ILE A 368 -21.94 16.76 29.76
N VAL A 369 -21.53 16.28 30.94
CA VAL A 369 -21.35 14.84 31.19
C VAL A 369 -22.65 14.07 31.04
N ALA A 370 -23.79 14.62 31.48
CA ALA A 370 -25.08 13.97 31.31
C ALA A 370 -25.55 13.91 29.85
N THR A 371 -25.25 14.94 29.05
CA THR A 371 -25.58 14.97 27.62
C THR A 371 -24.74 13.93 26.86
N TYR A 372 -23.43 13.86 27.11
CA TYR A 372 -22.58 12.82 26.54
C TYR A 372 -23.03 11.42 26.99
N GLY A 373 -23.28 11.23 28.28
CA GLY A 373 -23.72 9.94 28.80
C GLY A 373 -25.07 9.47 28.24
N LEU A 374 -26.01 10.39 27.99
CA LEU A 374 -27.25 10.07 27.27
C LEU A 374 -26.97 9.60 25.84
N SER A 375 -26.02 10.24 25.14
CA SER A 375 -25.60 9.82 23.79
C SER A 375 -25.05 8.39 23.79
N GLY A 376 -24.22 8.03 24.78
CA GLY A 376 -23.68 6.66 24.90
C GLY A 376 -24.74 5.61 25.22
N TRP A 377 -25.74 5.96 26.03
CA TRP A 377 -26.90 5.08 26.23
C TRP A 377 -27.71 4.89 24.95
N LEU A 378 -27.87 5.93 24.13
CA LEU A 378 -28.58 5.83 22.86
C LEU A 378 -27.83 4.92 21.88
N GLN A 379 -26.50 4.99 21.84
CA GLN A 379 -25.66 4.12 21.01
C GLN A 379 -25.62 2.66 21.50
N PHE A 380 -25.79 2.43 22.80
CA PHE A 380 -25.84 1.06 23.33
C PHE A 380 -27.17 0.34 23.05
N PHE A 381 -28.27 1.09 22.97
CA PHE A 381 -29.62 0.52 22.83
C PHE A 381 -30.21 0.63 21.42
N GLY A 382 -29.78 1.59 20.62
CA GLY A 382 -30.11 1.75 19.20
C GLY A 382 -29.06 1.05 18.35
#